data_AF-A0A4Y2KTG3-F1
#
_entry.id   AF-A0A4Y2KTG3-F1
#
_cell.length_a   1.000
_cell.length_b   1.000
_cell.length_c   1.000
_cell.angle_alpha   90.00
_cell.angle_beta   90.00
_cell.angle_gamma   90.00
#
_symmetry.space_group_name_H-M   'P 1'
#
loop_
_entity.id
_entity.type
_entity.pdbx_description
1 polymer ?
#
loop_
_entity_poly.entity_id
_entity_poly.type
_entity_poly.pdbx_seq_one_letter_code
_entity_poly.pdbx_strand_id
1 'polypeptide(L)'
;LDPAGPLYELNNKEQQLYYTDAKFVDVIHTSDELTGQGLGKFDPIGHMDFYPNGGRVQMEACNTAKEANASGDTLTELESPYYVTICNHKMSIKFFLHSILDCDYLSTKCEEYESLPICSSKGNPTAKMGFFAKSIKDIKPAQSKFYLKTSGNKPFC
;
A
#
# COMPACT_ATOMS: atom_id res chain seq x y z
N LEU A 1 -7.68 -2.24 -2.06
CA LEU A 1 -6.80 -2.41 -0.89
C LEU A 1 -5.97 -3.65 -1.15
N ASP A 2 -4.70 -3.45 -1.45
CA ASP A 2 -3.71 -4.45 -1.87
C ASP A 2 -4.26 -5.53 -2.80
N PRO A 3 -4.68 -5.16 -4.04
CA PRO A 3 -5.25 -6.11 -4.99
C PRO A 3 -4.32 -7.30 -5.21
N ALA A 4 -4.89 -8.51 -5.31
CA ALA A 4 -4.10 -9.73 -5.46
C ALA A 4 -3.24 -9.69 -6.74
N GLY A 5 -1.95 -9.98 -6.62
CA GLY A 5 -1.01 -10.13 -7.74
C GLY A 5 -1.14 -11.49 -8.45
N PRO A 6 -1.00 -12.61 -7.72
CA PRO A 6 -1.05 -13.95 -8.31
C PRO A 6 -2.30 -14.17 -9.14
N LEU A 7 -2.12 -14.73 -10.34
CA LEU A 7 -3.16 -14.95 -11.35
C LEU A 7 -3.75 -13.69 -12.01
N TYR A 8 -3.34 -12.47 -11.64
CA TYR A 8 -3.82 -11.22 -12.26
C TYR A 8 -2.70 -10.38 -12.91
N GLU A 9 -1.43 -10.66 -12.62
CA GLU A 9 -0.26 -9.97 -13.20
C GLU A 9 -0.14 -10.10 -14.73
N LEU A 10 -0.48 -11.26 -15.28
CA LEU A 10 -0.30 -11.58 -16.70
C LEU A 10 -1.60 -11.47 -17.53
N ASN A 11 -2.71 -11.11 -16.90
CA ASN A 11 -4.03 -11.18 -17.52
C ASN A 11 -4.43 -9.87 -18.21
N ASN A 12 -5.30 -9.98 -19.21
CA ASN A 12 -5.91 -8.84 -19.89
C ASN A 12 -6.51 -7.86 -18.85
N LYS A 13 -6.40 -6.55 -19.11
CA LYS A 13 -6.92 -5.48 -18.24
C LYS A 13 -8.40 -5.68 -17.88
N GLU A 14 -9.15 -6.34 -18.74
CA GLU A 14 -10.57 -6.67 -18.54
C GLU A 14 -10.85 -7.71 -17.43
N GLN A 15 -9.82 -8.41 -16.95
CA GLN A 15 -9.96 -9.49 -15.96
C GLN A 15 -9.43 -9.10 -14.57
N GLN A 16 -9.06 -7.83 -14.38
CA GLN A 16 -8.52 -7.33 -13.13
C GLN A 16 -9.07 -5.94 -12.84
N LEU A 17 -8.89 -5.49 -11.60
CA LEU A 17 -9.18 -4.10 -11.27
C LEU A 17 -8.35 -3.18 -12.16
N TYR A 18 -9.00 -2.19 -12.77
CA TYR A 18 -8.35 -1.18 -13.57
C TYR A 18 -9.01 0.19 -13.42
N TYR A 19 -8.27 1.26 -13.72
CA TYR A 19 -8.74 2.63 -13.49
C TYR A 19 -10.04 2.95 -14.25
N THR A 20 -10.33 2.22 -15.33
CA THR A 20 -11.56 2.39 -16.13
C THR A 20 -12.82 1.84 -15.47
N ASP A 21 -12.71 1.06 -14.39
CA ASP A 21 -13.83 0.34 -13.78
C ASP A 21 -14.75 1.26 -12.95
N ALA A 22 -14.30 2.46 -12.60
CA ALA A 22 -15.09 3.45 -11.91
C ALA A 22 -14.68 4.88 -12.32
N LYS A 23 -15.50 5.87 -11.91
CA LYS A 23 -15.18 7.30 -12.11
C LYS A 23 -13.88 7.73 -11.42
N PHE A 24 -13.53 7.04 -10.34
CA PHE A 24 -12.31 7.22 -9.58
C PHE A 24 -11.97 5.89 -8.92
N VAL A 25 -10.70 5.50 -8.98
CA VAL A 25 -10.16 4.26 -8.44
C VAL A 25 -8.85 4.62 -7.77
N ASP A 26 -8.77 4.43 -6.47
CA ASP A 26 -7.55 4.54 -5.69
C ASP A 26 -7.13 3.18 -5.12
N VAL A 27 -5.83 2.96 -5.05
CA VAL A 27 -5.25 1.65 -4.68
C VAL A 27 -4.19 1.88 -3.61
N ILE A 28 -4.15 1.01 -2.61
CA ILE A 28 -3.10 0.99 -1.58
C ILE A 28 -2.34 -0.32 -1.76
N HIS A 29 -1.04 -0.25 -2.06
CA HIS A 29 -0.16 -1.40 -2.27
C HIS A 29 0.69 -1.63 -1.03
N THR A 30 0.73 -2.86 -0.52
CA THR A 30 1.45 -3.17 0.74
C THR A 30 2.27 -4.44 0.72
N SER A 31 2.02 -5.38 -0.21
CA SER A 31 2.66 -6.70 -0.20
C SER A 31 3.15 -7.22 -1.55
N ASP A 32 3.86 -6.40 -2.34
CA ASP A 32 4.65 -6.88 -3.49
C ASP A 32 6.08 -7.27 -3.09
N GLU A 33 6.23 -8.43 -2.45
CA GLU A 33 7.55 -8.93 -2.03
C GLU A 33 8.41 -9.34 -3.24
N LEU A 34 9.63 -8.78 -3.31
CA LEU A 34 10.59 -9.00 -4.40
C LEU A 34 11.00 -10.48 -4.61
N THR A 35 10.74 -11.34 -3.64
CA THR A 35 11.01 -12.78 -3.69
C THR A 35 9.93 -13.56 -4.45
N GLY A 36 8.88 -12.89 -4.94
CA GLY A 36 7.73 -13.52 -5.61
C GLY A 36 6.75 -14.17 -4.65
N GLN A 37 6.88 -13.93 -3.34
CA GLN A 37 5.95 -14.40 -2.31
C GLN A 37 4.87 -13.37 -1.97
N GLY A 38 4.97 -12.17 -2.55
CA GLY A 38 3.99 -11.11 -2.38
C GLY A 38 2.58 -11.56 -2.76
N LEU A 39 1.59 -11.17 -1.97
CA LEU A 39 0.19 -11.41 -2.30
C LEU A 39 -0.41 -10.25 -3.09
N GLY A 40 0.17 -9.05 -2.97
CA GLY A 40 -0.29 -7.83 -3.61
C GLY A 40 0.39 -7.57 -4.95
N LYS A 41 -0.36 -6.96 -5.87
CA LYS A 41 0.14 -6.48 -7.16
C LYS A 41 0.90 -5.17 -6.98
N PHE A 42 2.00 -4.96 -7.72
CA PHE A 42 2.75 -3.69 -7.70
C PHE A 42 2.35 -2.69 -8.77
N ASP A 43 1.89 -3.15 -9.93
CA ASP A 43 1.64 -2.26 -11.05
C ASP A 43 0.59 -1.21 -10.69
N PRO A 44 0.76 0.03 -11.17
CA PRO A 44 -0.27 1.05 -10.99
C PRO A 44 -1.49 0.66 -11.84
N ILE A 45 -2.61 0.42 -11.16
CA ILE A 45 -3.87 0.01 -11.78
C ILE A 45 -5.01 0.98 -11.46
N GLY A 46 -4.78 1.99 -10.62
CA GLY A 46 -5.74 3.03 -10.29
C GLY A 46 -5.55 4.34 -11.07
N HIS A 47 -6.40 5.30 -10.74
CA HIS A 47 -6.14 6.71 -11.00
C HIS A 47 -5.08 7.25 -10.03
N MET A 48 -5.00 6.67 -8.83
CA MET A 48 -4.04 6.98 -7.78
C MET A 48 -3.63 5.69 -7.08
N ASP A 49 -2.33 5.43 -7.04
CA ASP A 49 -1.76 4.20 -6.52
C ASP A 49 -0.77 4.60 -5.40
N PHE A 50 -1.12 4.25 -4.17
CA PHE A 50 -0.39 4.62 -2.97
C PHE A 50 0.49 3.47 -2.48
N TYR A 51 1.76 3.76 -2.21
CA TYR A 51 2.79 2.80 -1.84
C TYR A 51 3.41 3.17 -0.48
N PRO A 52 2.68 2.97 0.64
CA PRO A 52 3.21 3.16 1.98
C PRO A 52 4.44 2.29 2.21
N ASN A 53 5.51 2.92 2.70
CA ASN A 53 6.81 2.29 2.90
C ASN A 53 7.36 1.58 1.65
N GLY A 54 6.98 2.07 0.47
CA GLY A 54 7.39 1.53 -0.83
C GLY A 54 6.46 0.46 -1.38
N GLY A 55 5.41 0.10 -0.64
CA GLY A 55 4.35 -0.80 -1.05
C GLY A 55 4.74 -2.27 -1.21
N ARG A 56 5.94 -2.63 -0.73
CA ARG A 56 6.49 -4.00 -0.83
C ARG A 56 6.41 -4.75 0.49
N VAL A 57 6.98 -4.17 1.54
CA VAL A 57 7.10 -4.80 2.86
C VAL A 57 6.86 -3.77 3.95
N GLN A 58 6.02 -4.11 4.92
CA GLN A 58 5.66 -3.27 6.06
C GLN A 58 6.46 -3.68 7.31
N MET A 59 7.79 -3.70 7.16
CA MET A 59 8.71 -4.30 8.16
C MET A 59 8.47 -3.79 9.58
N GLU A 60 8.29 -2.48 9.77
CA GLU A 60 8.13 -1.93 11.12
C GLU A 60 6.83 -2.40 11.80
N ALA A 61 5.76 -2.61 11.02
CA ALA A 61 4.47 -3.06 11.52
C ALA A 61 4.36 -4.58 11.61
N CYS A 62 5.08 -5.31 10.74
CA CYS A 62 4.94 -6.75 10.58
C CYS A 62 6.10 -7.59 11.14
N ASN A 63 7.19 -6.97 11.63
CA ASN A 63 8.26 -7.70 12.31
C ASN A 63 7.85 -8.12 13.73
N THR A 64 7.84 -9.43 13.93
CA THR A 64 7.22 -10.18 15.03
C THR A 64 8.08 -10.33 16.28
N ALA A 65 8.66 -9.26 16.81
CA ALA A 65 9.11 -9.27 18.21
C ALA A 65 8.08 -8.69 19.19
N LYS A 66 7.07 -7.94 18.71
CA LYS A 66 6.20 -7.13 19.58
C LYS A 66 4.71 -7.47 19.55
N GLU A 67 4.13 -7.91 18.44
CA GLU A 67 2.66 -8.03 18.33
C GLU A 67 2.07 -9.36 18.82
N ALA A 68 2.83 -10.46 18.81
CA ALA A 68 2.31 -11.79 19.18
C ALA A 68 1.90 -11.93 20.67
N ASN A 69 2.33 -11.00 21.53
CA ASN A 69 1.99 -11.03 22.96
C ASN A 69 0.73 -10.21 23.31
N ALA A 70 0.16 -9.43 22.38
CA ALA A 70 -0.88 -8.44 22.71
C ALA A 70 -2.27 -8.76 22.16
N SER A 71 -2.40 -9.65 21.17
CA SER A 71 -3.69 -9.92 20.51
C SER A 71 -4.47 -11.11 21.06
N GLY A 72 -3.85 -11.98 21.88
CA GLY A 72 -4.51 -13.21 22.37
C GLY A 72 -4.98 -14.15 21.25
N ASP A 73 -4.52 -13.91 20.02
CA ASP A 73 -4.88 -14.68 18.84
C ASP A 73 -4.01 -15.94 18.85
N THR A 74 -4.63 -17.09 19.09
CA THR A 74 -3.97 -18.41 19.16
C THR A 74 -3.56 -18.93 17.79
N LEU A 75 -2.96 -18.08 16.96
CA LEU A 75 -2.16 -18.52 15.85
C LEU A 75 -0.72 -18.54 16.33
N THR A 76 -0.30 -19.73 16.76
CA THR A 76 1.11 -20.11 16.92
C THR A 76 1.80 -20.08 15.55
N GLU A 77 1.88 -18.91 14.92
CA GLU A 77 2.41 -18.65 13.56
C GLU A 77 3.71 -17.82 13.60
N LEU A 78 4.37 -17.76 14.76
CA LEU A 78 5.64 -17.03 14.93
C LEU A 78 6.84 -17.64 14.16
N GLU A 79 6.68 -18.81 13.54
CA GLU A 79 7.76 -19.52 12.83
C GLU A 79 7.52 -19.66 11.31
N SER A 80 6.38 -19.21 10.79
CA SER A 80 6.10 -19.34 9.35
C SER A 80 6.52 -18.07 8.61
N PRO A 81 7.39 -18.14 7.57
CA PRO A 81 7.67 -17.01 6.69
C PRO A 81 6.39 -16.43 6.05
N TYR A 82 5.30 -17.21 6.02
CA TYR A 82 4.00 -16.79 5.53
C TYR A 82 3.30 -15.74 6.41
N TYR A 83 3.61 -15.66 7.71
CA TYR A 83 2.98 -14.68 8.62
C TYR A 83 3.28 -13.24 8.16
N VAL A 84 4.55 -12.96 7.85
CA VAL A 84 4.99 -11.61 7.44
C VAL A 84 4.27 -11.20 6.17
N THR A 85 4.13 -12.12 5.21
CA THR A 85 3.40 -11.89 3.97
C THR A 85 1.91 -11.59 4.20
N ILE A 86 1.22 -12.40 5.03
CA ILE A 86 -0.17 -12.12 5.38
C ILE A 86 -0.31 -10.76 6.09
N CYS A 87 0.61 -10.46 7.02
CA CYS A 87 0.61 -9.21 7.74
C CYS A 87 0.77 -8.02 6.78
N ASN A 88 1.78 -8.06 5.90
CA ASN A 88 2.01 -7.06 4.87
C ASN A 88 0.73 -6.82 4.06
N HIS A 89 0.08 -7.89 3.62
CA HIS A 89 -1.14 -7.80 2.80
C HIS A 89 -2.31 -7.14 3.54
N LYS A 90 -2.50 -7.50 4.82
CA LYS A 90 -3.54 -6.94 5.69
C LYS A 90 -3.29 -5.48 6.11
N MET A 91 -2.06 -4.97 5.99
CA MET A 91 -1.77 -3.58 6.39
C MET A 91 -2.54 -2.56 5.55
N SER A 92 -2.87 -2.85 4.29
CA SER A 92 -3.72 -1.98 3.47
C SER A 92 -5.07 -1.66 4.12
N ILE A 93 -5.68 -2.63 4.81
CA ILE A 93 -6.94 -2.46 5.55
C ILE A 93 -6.71 -1.61 6.80
N LYS A 94 -5.63 -1.86 7.55
CA LYS A 94 -5.29 -1.10 8.75
C LYS A 94 -5.02 0.37 8.42
N PHE A 95 -4.27 0.65 7.36
CA PHE A 95 -4.04 2.01 6.88
C PHE A 95 -5.33 2.68 6.40
N PHE A 96 -6.18 1.97 5.64
CA PHE A 96 -7.47 2.54 5.25
C PHE A 96 -8.34 2.89 6.47
N LEU A 97 -8.38 2.03 7.49
CA LEU A 97 -9.11 2.30 8.72
C LEU A 97 -8.58 3.56 9.44
N HIS A 98 -7.26 3.65 9.63
CA HIS A 98 -6.65 4.80 10.30
C HIS A 98 -6.73 6.09 9.47
N SER A 99 -6.89 6.00 8.14
CA SER A 99 -7.18 7.17 7.29
C SER A 99 -8.52 7.84 7.61
N ILE A 100 -9.45 7.11 8.21
CA ILE A 100 -10.77 7.62 8.63
C ILE A 100 -10.68 8.23 10.02
N LEU A 101 -9.85 7.65 10.90
CA LEU A 101 -9.87 7.92 12.33
C LEU A 101 -8.89 9.02 12.73
N ASP A 102 -7.61 8.88 12.39
CA ASP A 102 -6.52 9.61 13.08
C ASP A 102 -5.28 9.89 12.22
N CYS A 103 -5.16 9.33 11.01
CA CYS A 103 -4.03 9.58 10.12
C CYS A 103 -4.44 10.29 8.82
N ASP A 104 -3.72 11.37 8.48
CA ASP A 104 -3.94 12.11 7.23
C ASP A 104 -3.27 11.46 6.01
N TYR A 105 -2.27 10.60 6.24
CA TYR A 105 -1.49 9.88 5.22
C TYR A 105 -1.16 10.70 3.98
N LEU A 106 -0.51 11.85 4.20
CA LEU A 106 -0.06 12.70 3.10
C LEU A 106 1.05 11.99 2.33
N SER A 107 0.79 11.79 1.04
CA SER A 107 1.67 11.11 0.10
C SER A 107 2.07 12.04 -1.03
N THR A 108 3.23 11.78 -1.63
CA THR A 108 3.82 12.60 -2.68
C THR A 108 3.91 11.79 -3.97
N LYS A 109 3.53 12.39 -5.12
CA LYS A 109 3.71 11.76 -6.43
C LYS A 109 5.21 11.66 -6.76
N CYS A 110 5.65 10.46 -7.13
CA CYS A 110 7.02 10.21 -7.59
C CYS A 110 7.07 9.01 -8.52
N GLU A 111 8.16 8.84 -9.26
CA GLU A 111 8.31 7.67 -10.15
C GLU A 111 8.77 6.42 -9.35
N GLU A 112 9.69 6.59 -8.40
CA GLU A 112 10.32 5.49 -7.65
C GLU A 112 10.41 5.75 -6.14
N TYR A 113 10.22 4.69 -5.36
CA TYR A 113 10.28 4.76 -3.90
C TYR A 113 11.67 5.13 -3.38
N GLU A 114 12.75 4.57 -3.92
CA GLU A 114 14.12 4.71 -3.38
C GLU A 114 14.70 6.13 -3.48
N SER A 115 13.98 7.06 -4.12
CA SER A 115 14.33 8.48 -4.20
C SER A 115 14.08 9.30 -2.91
N LEU A 116 14.06 8.67 -1.72
CA LEU A 116 13.76 9.36 -0.46
C LEU A 116 14.94 10.23 0.03
N PRO A 117 14.69 11.48 0.46
CA PRO A 117 13.71 11.85 1.49
C PRO A 117 12.34 12.34 0.93
N ILE A 118 11.46 11.36 0.67
CA ILE A 118 10.05 11.43 0.21
C ILE A 118 9.78 12.24 -1.07
N CYS A 119 10.77 12.30 -1.97
CA CYS A 119 10.69 12.88 -3.32
C CYS A 119 10.80 14.42 -3.37
N SER A 120 12.00 14.90 -3.04
CA SER A 120 12.46 16.26 -2.73
C SER A 120 12.27 17.39 -3.76
N SER A 121 11.12 17.52 -4.43
CA SER A 121 10.78 18.70 -5.23
C SER A 121 9.65 19.50 -4.57
N LYS A 122 9.90 20.77 -4.21
CA LYS A 122 8.81 21.72 -3.98
C LYS A 122 7.92 21.73 -5.24
N GLY A 123 6.65 21.33 -5.11
CA GLY A 123 5.67 21.39 -6.19
C GLY A 123 5.17 20.05 -6.73
N ASN A 124 5.68 18.90 -6.26
CA ASN A 124 5.06 17.62 -6.63
C ASN A 124 3.62 17.54 -6.09
N PRO A 125 2.67 16.99 -6.87
CA PRO A 125 1.32 16.76 -6.39
C PRO A 125 1.34 15.91 -5.12
N THR A 126 0.55 16.32 -4.14
CA THR A 126 0.35 15.58 -2.90
C THR A 126 -1.10 15.14 -2.79
N ALA A 127 -1.31 14.01 -2.11
CA ALA A 127 -2.61 13.40 -1.96
C ALA A 127 -2.73 12.68 -0.62
N LYS A 128 -3.92 12.67 -0.04
CA LYS A 128 -4.22 11.82 1.12
C LYS A 128 -4.48 10.41 0.63
N MET A 129 -3.77 9.43 1.18
CA MET A 129 -4.07 8.02 0.97
C MET A 129 -5.28 7.61 1.84
N GLY A 130 -6.14 6.73 1.33
CA GLY A 130 -7.26 6.15 2.07
C GLY A 130 -8.58 6.87 1.83
N PHE A 131 -9.47 6.89 2.82
CA PHE A 131 -10.87 7.30 2.67
C PHE A 131 -11.05 8.71 2.08
N PHE A 132 -10.12 9.62 2.36
CA PHE A 132 -10.15 11.00 1.88
C PHE A 132 -9.39 11.22 0.55
N ALA A 133 -9.00 10.15 -0.14
CA ALA A 133 -8.37 10.23 -1.45
C ALA A 133 -9.27 10.92 -2.47
N LYS A 134 -8.66 11.74 -3.33
CA LYS A 134 -9.36 12.51 -4.36
C LYS A 134 -8.54 12.55 -5.62
N SER A 135 -9.19 12.34 -6.76
CA SER A 135 -8.57 12.45 -8.07
C SER A 135 -7.87 13.80 -8.26
N ILE A 136 -6.64 13.77 -8.74
CA ILE A 136 -5.92 14.96 -9.19
C ILE A 136 -6.06 15.03 -10.71
N LYS A 137 -6.48 16.19 -11.23
CA LYS A 137 -6.59 16.41 -12.67
C LYS A 137 -5.22 16.25 -13.33
N ASP A 138 -5.24 15.76 -14.57
CA ASP A 138 -4.05 15.64 -15.44
C ASP A 138 -3.01 14.58 -15.02
N ILE A 139 -3.27 13.78 -13.98
CA ILE A 139 -2.47 12.59 -13.68
C ILE A 139 -2.95 11.42 -14.55
N LYS A 140 -2.05 10.91 -15.38
CA LYS A 140 -2.31 9.70 -16.17
C LYS A 140 -2.12 8.46 -15.29
N PRO A 141 -2.86 7.37 -15.53
CA PRO A 141 -2.68 6.10 -14.79
C PRO A 141 -1.25 5.55 -14.82
N ALA A 142 -0.49 5.76 -15.90
CA ALA A 142 0.93 5.35 -15.94
C ALA A 142 1.84 6.16 -14.99
N GLN A 143 1.34 7.26 -14.42
CA GLN A 143 2.06 8.21 -13.57
C GLN A 143 1.39 8.35 -12.19
N SER A 144 0.49 7.44 -11.83
CA SER A 144 -0.38 7.54 -10.66
C SER A 144 0.28 7.13 -9.34
N LYS A 145 1.61 6.94 -9.29
CA LYS A 145 2.30 6.45 -8.10
C LYS A 145 2.55 7.55 -7.07
N PHE A 146 2.11 7.30 -5.85
CA PHE A 146 2.29 8.14 -4.67
C PHE A 146 2.96 7.36 -3.55
N TYR A 147 3.95 7.97 -2.90
CA TYR A 147 4.71 7.33 -1.84
C TYR A 147 4.59 8.12 -0.53
N LEU A 148 4.66 7.39 0.57
CA LEU A 148 4.66 7.91 1.93
C LEU A 148 5.37 6.95 2.87
N LYS A 149 5.76 7.43 4.05
CA LYS A 149 6.18 6.59 5.17
C LYS A 149 5.06 6.49 6.18
N THR A 150 5.01 5.37 6.89
CA THR A 150 4.11 5.16 8.03
C THR A 150 4.90 4.58 9.20
N SER A 151 4.49 4.86 10.43
CA SER A 151 5.02 4.19 11.62
C SER A 151 4.69 2.70 11.66
N GLY A 152 5.55 1.91 12.31
CA GLY A 152 5.27 0.51 12.67
C GLY A 152 4.26 0.29 13.80
N ASN A 153 3.88 1.33 14.54
CA ASN A 153 2.96 1.20 15.68
C ASN A 153 1.66 1.94 15.39
N LYS A 154 0.53 1.40 15.86
CA LYS A 154 -0.78 2.08 15.84
C LYS A 154 -0.64 3.52 16.37
N PRO A 155 -1.27 4.51 15.73
CA PRO A 155 -2.22 4.39 14.61
C PRO A 155 -1.57 4.20 13.22
N PHE A 156 -0.27 3.95 13.18
CA PHE A 156 0.54 3.83 11.97
C PHE A 156 0.55 5.12 11.15
N CYS A 157 0.42 6.29 11.77
CA CYS A 157 0.93 7.52 11.16
C CYS A 157 2.45 7.50 11.37
#